data_AF-A0A0Q8WS74-F1
#
_entry.id   AF-A0A0Q8WS74-F1
#
_cell.length_a   1.000
_cell.length_b   1.000
_cell.length_c   1.000
_cell.angle_alpha   90.00
_cell.angle_beta   90.00
_cell.angle_gamma   90.00
#
_symmetry.space_group_name_H-M   'P 1'
#
loop_
_entity.id
_entity.type
_entity.pdbx_description
1 polymer ?
#
loop_
_entity_poly.entity_id
_entity_poly.type
_entity_poly.pdbx_seq_one_letter_code
_entity_poly.pdbx_strand_id
1 'polypeptide(L)'
;MAGSPDRIYADPSVERLFTGATIITFVRTVITLAIAVWAAYDSSLTWIVIGLVTYWVGDSIDGEWARWRDCETRMGAVVDMMCDRLSCGALYVGLVWLQPGGWISDEPMTWIGIPIAIYLFEFMVIDMYLSLAFLAWPIRSPNYFHVIDRRIYLWNWSRVGKAANSGAFAVILLATGWVWLGTIIAVGLLVLKCVSLGWLLKLGLPVPEREAAAA
;
A
#
# COMPACT_ATOMS: atom_id res chain seq x y z
N MET A 1 11.88 11.66 -21.33
CA MET A 1 10.68 11.19 -22.07
C MET A 1 9.67 10.64 -21.06
N ALA A 2 8.96 11.53 -20.34
CA ALA A 2 7.85 11.12 -19.48
C ALA A 2 6.61 10.96 -20.36
N GLY A 3 6.07 9.73 -20.47
CA GLY A 3 4.81 9.48 -21.19
C GLY A 3 4.90 8.73 -22.52
N SER A 4 6.00 8.03 -22.84
CA SER A 4 5.95 7.07 -23.98
C SER A 4 4.96 5.95 -23.66
N PRO A 5 4.09 5.52 -24.60
CA PRO A 5 3.21 4.36 -24.43
C PRO A 5 3.96 3.08 -24.02
N ASP A 6 5.26 2.98 -24.31
CA ASP A 6 6.11 1.85 -23.90
C ASP A 6 6.21 1.67 -22.38
N ARG A 7 5.97 2.72 -21.58
CA ARG A 7 6.03 2.66 -20.10
C ARG A 7 4.81 1.99 -19.48
N ILE A 8 3.69 1.95 -20.19
CA ILE A 8 2.41 1.43 -19.69
C ILE A 8 2.47 -0.10 -19.67
N TYR A 9 2.94 -0.67 -20.79
CA TYR A 9 2.91 -2.10 -21.03
C TYR A 9 4.17 -2.78 -20.50
N ALA A 10 3.98 -4.00 -20.00
CA ALA A 10 5.08 -4.81 -19.51
C ALA A 10 5.88 -5.43 -20.66
N ASP A 11 7.20 -5.41 -20.52
CA ASP A 11 8.13 -6.02 -21.47
C ASP A 11 9.03 -7.02 -20.71
N PRO A 12 8.95 -8.33 -21.05
CA PRO A 12 9.77 -9.35 -20.40
C PRO A 12 11.28 -9.09 -20.49
N SER A 13 11.75 -8.36 -21.52
CA SER A 13 13.17 -8.12 -21.73
C SER A 13 13.79 -7.23 -20.64
N VAL A 14 13.00 -6.31 -20.07
CA VAL A 14 13.41 -5.35 -19.04
C VAL A 14 13.00 -5.77 -17.62
N GLU A 15 12.24 -6.86 -17.48
CA GLU A 15 11.79 -7.36 -16.19
C GLU A 15 12.95 -7.81 -15.30
N ARG A 16 13.18 -7.08 -14.21
CA ARG A 16 14.23 -7.38 -13.23
C ARG A 16 13.70 -7.15 -11.82
N LEU A 17 14.08 -8.05 -10.91
CA LEU A 17 13.81 -7.90 -9.49
C LEU A 17 14.68 -6.80 -8.88
N PHE A 18 15.98 -6.80 -9.16
CA PHE A 18 16.93 -5.83 -8.61
C PHE A 18 17.03 -4.62 -9.53
N THR A 19 16.36 -3.55 -9.14
CA THR A 19 16.45 -2.22 -9.73
C THR A 19 16.79 -1.22 -8.62
N GLY A 20 17.15 0.01 -8.98
CA GLY A 20 17.37 1.04 -7.95
C GLY A 20 16.14 1.27 -7.07
N ALA A 21 14.93 1.16 -7.64
CA ALA A 21 13.68 1.30 -6.90
C ALA A 21 13.52 0.18 -5.87
N THR A 22 13.65 -1.08 -6.26
CA THR A 22 13.48 -2.21 -5.34
C THR A 22 14.57 -2.27 -4.27
N ILE A 23 15.80 -1.80 -4.55
CA ILE A 23 16.82 -1.63 -3.52
C ILE A 23 16.36 -0.63 -2.46
N ILE A 24 15.80 0.51 -2.88
CA ILE A 24 15.23 1.50 -1.94
C ILE A 24 14.08 0.88 -1.16
N THR A 25 13.18 0.14 -1.81
CA THR A 25 12.08 -0.62 -1.17
C THR A 25 12.58 -1.58 -0.08
N PHE A 26 13.62 -2.36 -0.37
CA PHE A 26 14.21 -3.27 0.63
C PHE A 26 14.84 -2.50 1.80
N VAL A 27 15.64 -1.48 1.50
CA VAL A 27 16.32 -0.67 2.52
C VAL A 27 15.30 0.01 3.43
N ARG A 28 14.27 0.67 2.88
CA ARG A 28 13.21 1.31 3.69
C ARG A 28 12.47 0.29 4.55
N THR A 29 12.23 -0.91 4.03
CA THR A 29 11.51 -1.96 4.77
C THR A 29 12.34 -2.43 5.97
N VAL A 30 13.62 -2.71 5.76
CA VAL A 30 14.54 -3.11 6.84
C VAL A 30 14.65 -2.04 7.91
N ILE A 31 14.84 -0.76 7.50
CA ILE A 31 14.90 0.36 8.45
C ILE A 31 13.59 0.48 9.23
N THR A 32 12.44 0.40 8.54
CA THR A 32 11.12 0.47 9.17
C THR A 32 10.91 -0.65 10.19
N LEU A 33 11.30 -1.88 9.87
CA LEU A 33 11.19 -3.01 10.78
C LEU A 33 12.12 -2.86 11.98
N ALA A 34 13.36 -2.39 11.78
CA ALA A 34 14.27 -2.11 12.88
C ALA A 34 13.69 -1.05 13.82
N ILE A 35 13.10 0.02 13.27
CA ILE A 35 12.40 1.05 14.06
C ILE A 35 11.18 0.46 14.77
N ALA A 36 10.38 -0.38 14.12
CA ALA A 36 9.20 -1.00 14.73
C ALA A 36 9.57 -1.90 15.92
N VAL A 37 10.63 -2.70 15.77
CA VAL A 37 11.16 -3.54 16.86
C VAL A 37 11.70 -2.67 18.00
N TRP A 38 12.45 -1.60 17.67
CA TRP A 38 12.96 -0.67 18.66
C TRP A 38 11.82 0.06 19.40
N ALA A 39 10.79 0.49 18.68
CA ALA A 39 9.61 1.14 19.25
C ALA A 39 8.86 0.22 20.21
N ALA A 40 8.75 -1.07 19.89
CA ALA A 40 8.15 -2.07 20.76
C ALA A 40 8.99 -2.30 22.03
N TYR A 41 10.33 -2.34 21.89
CA TYR A 41 11.24 -2.46 23.04
C TYR A 41 11.17 -1.24 23.97
N ASP A 42 11.22 -0.04 23.39
CA ASP A 42 11.22 1.25 24.12
C ASP A 42 9.82 1.70 24.56
N SER A 43 8.78 1.00 24.13
CA SER A 43 7.37 1.34 24.35
C SER A 43 7.01 2.79 23.94
N SER A 44 7.51 3.24 22.79
CA SER A 44 7.53 4.66 22.42
C SER A 44 6.71 4.97 21.18
N LEU A 45 5.68 5.80 21.36
CA LEU A 45 4.87 6.33 20.25
C LEU A 45 5.72 7.12 19.26
N THR A 46 6.69 7.89 19.75
CA THR A 46 7.59 8.70 18.92
C THR A 46 8.33 7.83 17.91
N TRP A 47 8.85 6.68 18.34
CA TRP A 47 9.51 5.75 17.44
C TRP A 47 8.55 5.14 16.42
N ILE A 48 7.30 4.84 16.79
CA ILE A 48 6.29 4.40 15.81
C ILE A 48 6.02 5.50 14.78
N VAL A 49 5.86 6.75 15.20
CA VAL A 49 5.63 7.88 14.29
C VAL A 49 6.82 8.09 13.35
N ILE A 50 8.05 8.01 13.86
CA ILE A 50 9.27 8.04 13.03
C ILE A 50 9.26 6.89 12.02
N GLY A 51 8.84 5.69 12.44
CA GLY A 51 8.68 4.52 11.57
C GLY A 51 7.65 4.75 10.45
N LEU A 52 6.48 5.33 10.78
CA LEU A 52 5.43 5.65 9.79
C LEU A 52 5.93 6.67 8.76
N VAL A 53 6.60 7.74 9.21
CA VAL A 53 7.19 8.74 8.31
C VAL A 53 8.27 8.12 7.44
N THR A 54 9.15 7.31 8.02
CA THR A 54 10.22 6.62 7.29
C THR A 54 9.65 5.72 6.20
N TYR A 55 8.60 4.96 6.53
CA TYR A 55 7.87 4.12 5.60
C TYR A 55 7.27 4.93 4.44
N TRP A 56 6.44 5.95 4.73
CA TRP A 56 5.74 6.72 3.70
C TRP A 56 6.68 7.52 2.79
N VAL A 57 7.73 8.11 3.38
CA VAL A 57 8.75 8.84 2.61
C VAL A 57 9.54 7.87 1.74
N GLY A 58 9.92 6.70 2.27
CA GLY A 58 10.61 5.66 1.51
C GLY A 58 9.82 5.18 0.30
N ASP A 59 8.54 4.86 0.48
CA ASP A 59 7.58 4.46 -0.58
C ASP A 59 7.38 5.56 -1.62
N SER A 60 7.37 6.82 -1.19
CA SER A 60 7.32 7.92 -2.15
C SER A 60 8.61 8.01 -2.99
N ILE A 61 9.77 7.76 -2.38
CA ILE A 61 11.08 7.86 -3.03
C ILE A 61 11.28 6.71 -4.02
N ASP A 62 11.01 5.45 -3.67
CA ASP A 62 11.21 4.34 -4.59
C ASP A 62 10.32 4.44 -5.84
N GLY A 63 9.07 4.86 -5.67
CA GLY A 63 8.14 5.09 -6.76
C GLY A 63 8.59 6.21 -7.69
N GLU A 64 9.00 7.35 -7.14
CA GLU A 64 9.54 8.45 -7.97
C GLU A 64 10.85 8.04 -8.66
N TRP A 65 11.73 7.33 -7.96
CA TRP A 65 12.95 6.81 -8.55
C TRP A 65 12.65 5.89 -9.73
N ALA A 66 11.69 4.97 -9.59
CA ALA A 66 11.29 4.06 -10.65
C ALA A 66 10.81 4.81 -11.91
N ARG A 67 10.00 5.86 -11.73
CA ARG A 67 9.48 6.69 -12.82
C ARG A 67 10.55 7.55 -13.49
N TRP A 68 11.46 8.11 -12.70
CA TRP A 68 12.53 8.98 -13.18
C TRP A 68 13.60 8.19 -13.92
N ARG A 69 13.91 6.97 -13.47
CA ARG A 69 14.93 6.09 -14.07
C ARG A 69 14.36 5.10 -15.09
N ASP A 70 13.05 5.10 -15.30
CA ASP A 70 12.35 4.18 -16.21
C ASP A 70 12.62 2.70 -15.88
N CYS A 71 12.68 2.39 -14.58
CA CYS A 71 12.97 1.05 -14.08
C CYS A 71 11.78 0.45 -13.32
N GLU A 72 10.56 0.88 -13.64
CA GLU A 72 9.33 0.24 -13.16
C GLU A 72 9.18 -1.15 -13.78
N THR A 73 9.03 -2.15 -12.94
CA THR A 73 8.87 -3.56 -13.31
C THR A 73 7.67 -4.17 -12.57
N ARG A 74 7.04 -5.21 -13.15
CA ARG A 74 5.96 -5.96 -12.49
C ARG A 74 6.45 -6.63 -11.22
N MET A 75 7.64 -7.22 -11.27
CA MET A 75 8.28 -7.79 -10.07
C MET A 75 8.47 -6.73 -8.99
N GLY A 76 8.97 -5.55 -9.37
CA GLY A 76 9.18 -4.43 -8.44
C GLY A 76 7.88 -3.98 -7.80
N ALA A 77 6.81 -3.81 -8.58
CA ALA A 77 5.50 -3.41 -8.08
C ALA A 77 4.92 -4.42 -7.07
N VAL A 78 5.11 -5.73 -7.30
CA VAL A 78 4.65 -6.77 -6.35
C VAL A 78 5.45 -6.75 -5.06
N VAL A 79 6.78 -6.64 -5.15
CA VAL A 79 7.65 -6.56 -3.96
C VAL A 79 7.34 -5.32 -3.13
N ASP A 80 7.16 -4.19 -3.80
CA ASP A 80 6.77 -2.91 -3.20
C ASP A 80 5.47 -3.05 -2.38
N MET A 81 4.43 -3.64 -2.97
CA MET A 81 3.18 -3.93 -2.26
C MET A 81 3.42 -4.79 -1.03
N MET A 82 4.16 -5.90 -1.14
CA MET A 82 4.41 -6.79 -0.01
C MET A 82 5.17 -6.08 1.13
N CYS A 83 6.19 -5.30 0.78
CA CYS A 83 6.97 -4.50 1.69
C CYS A 83 6.12 -3.46 2.44
N ASP A 84 5.21 -2.77 1.75
CA ASP A 84 4.27 -1.84 2.38
C ASP A 84 3.40 -2.50 3.43
N ARG A 85 2.84 -3.68 3.10
CA ARG A 85 1.94 -4.39 4.02
C ARG A 85 2.70 -4.87 5.24
N LEU A 86 3.94 -5.33 5.07
CA LEU A 86 4.81 -5.71 6.18
C LEU A 86 5.17 -4.52 7.07
N SER A 87 5.62 -3.40 6.47
CA SER A 87 5.95 -2.16 7.18
C SER A 87 4.75 -1.58 7.94
N CYS A 88 3.61 -1.47 7.27
CA CYS A 88 2.37 -0.98 7.87
C CYS A 88 1.90 -1.90 9.00
N GLY A 89 1.87 -3.22 8.76
CA GLY A 89 1.48 -4.21 9.75
C GLY A 89 2.31 -4.14 11.03
N ALA A 90 3.64 -4.10 10.89
CA ALA A 90 4.55 -4.02 12.04
C ALA A 90 4.29 -2.78 12.91
N LEU A 91 4.14 -1.60 12.27
CA LEU A 91 3.91 -0.35 12.99
C LEU A 91 2.51 -0.29 13.62
N TYR A 92 1.48 -0.78 12.92
CA TYR A 92 0.11 -0.73 13.40
C TYR A 92 -0.15 -1.73 14.54
N VAL A 93 0.45 -2.92 14.48
CA VAL A 93 0.46 -3.84 15.63
C VAL A 93 1.14 -3.18 16.84
N GLY A 94 2.24 -2.44 16.61
CA GLY A 94 2.85 -1.60 17.64
C GLY A 94 1.88 -0.58 18.25
N LEU A 95 1.06 0.10 17.43
CA LEU A 95 0.03 1.03 17.93
C LEU A 95 -1.03 0.33 18.78
N VAL A 96 -1.45 -0.89 18.41
CA VAL A 96 -2.37 -1.69 19.22
C VAL A 96 -1.75 -2.05 20.56
N TRP A 97 -0.46 -2.38 20.57
CA TRP A 97 0.27 -2.72 21.79
C TRP A 97 0.42 -1.52 22.74
N LEU A 98 0.74 -0.34 22.20
CA LEU A 98 0.96 0.86 23.01
C LEU A 98 -0.32 1.52 23.52
N GLN A 99 -1.45 1.36 22.81
CA GLN A 99 -2.71 2.06 23.10
C GLN A 99 -2.51 3.55 23.39
N PRO A 100 -1.81 4.29 22.51
CA PRO A 100 -1.40 5.65 22.81
C PRO A 100 -2.60 6.59 22.97
N GLY A 101 -2.36 7.73 23.60
CA GLY A 101 -3.22 8.90 23.41
C GLY A 101 -3.13 9.46 21.98
N GLY A 102 -4.05 10.34 21.63
CA GLY A 102 -3.93 11.17 20.43
C GLY A 102 -3.08 12.41 20.68
N TRP A 103 -2.72 13.15 19.63
CA TRP A 103 -2.03 14.44 19.78
C TRP A 103 -2.88 15.51 20.44
N ILE A 104 -4.20 15.40 20.35
CA ILE A 104 -5.16 16.35 20.94
C ILE A 104 -5.71 15.84 22.28
N SER A 105 -5.51 14.56 22.62
CA SER A 105 -6.10 13.92 23.80
C SER A 105 -5.12 12.93 24.41
N ASP A 106 -4.74 13.14 25.67
CA ASP A 106 -3.83 12.24 26.40
C ASP A 106 -4.49 10.93 26.83
N GLU A 107 -5.82 10.83 26.73
CA GLU A 107 -6.56 9.61 27.07
C GLU A 107 -6.14 8.43 26.19
N PRO A 108 -5.75 7.29 26.78
CA PRO A 108 -5.36 6.10 26.03
C PRO A 108 -6.48 5.60 25.12
N MET A 109 -6.14 5.29 23.87
CA MET A 109 -7.07 4.65 22.94
C MET A 109 -7.24 3.15 23.25
N THR A 110 -7.90 2.81 24.36
CA THR A 110 -8.07 1.42 24.85
C THR A 110 -8.65 0.45 23.81
N TRP A 111 -9.43 0.97 22.86
CA TRP A 111 -10.10 0.20 21.80
C TRP A 111 -9.48 0.38 20.41
N ILE A 112 -8.27 0.92 20.31
CA ILE A 112 -7.58 1.18 19.02
C ILE A 112 -7.42 -0.08 18.15
N GLY A 113 -7.44 -1.27 18.76
CA GLY A 113 -7.41 -2.54 18.04
C GLY A 113 -8.56 -2.71 17.06
N ILE A 114 -9.74 -2.15 17.33
CA ILE A 114 -10.92 -2.25 16.45
C ILE A 114 -10.66 -1.57 15.09
N PRO A 115 -10.40 -0.25 15.02
CA PRO A 115 -10.16 0.40 13.73
C PRO A 115 -8.92 -0.16 13.02
N ILE A 116 -7.86 -0.50 13.77
CA ILE A 116 -6.64 -1.08 13.19
C ILE A 116 -6.92 -2.45 12.57
N ALA A 117 -7.66 -3.35 13.24
CA ALA A 117 -7.96 -4.66 12.68
C ALA A 117 -8.79 -4.56 11.39
N ILE A 118 -9.77 -3.65 11.35
CA ILE A 118 -10.58 -3.40 10.15
C ILE A 118 -9.69 -2.88 9.02
N TYR A 119 -8.85 -1.88 9.31
CA TYR A 119 -7.93 -1.31 8.33
C TYR A 119 -6.91 -2.34 7.84
N LEU A 120 -6.31 -3.14 8.71
CA LEU A 120 -5.34 -4.16 8.29
C LEU A 120 -6.02 -5.26 7.46
N PHE A 121 -7.24 -5.67 7.78
CA PHE A 121 -7.98 -6.60 6.93
C PHE A 121 -8.26 -6.02 5.55
N GLU A 122 -8.69 -4.76 5.49
CA GLU A 122 -8.86 -4.02 4.24
C GLU A 122 -7.55 -3.97 3.43
N PHE A 123 -6.47 -3.47 4.03
CA PHE A 123 -5.20 -3.19 3.38
C PHE A 123 -4.41 -4.46 2.99
N MET A 124 -4.40 -5.47 3.85
CA MET A 124 -3.60 -6.69 3.66
C MET A 124 -4.32 -7.76 2.83
N VAL A 125 -5.66 -7.75 2.79
CA VAL A 125 -6.43 -8.80 2.11
C VAL A 125 -7.14 -8.25 0.88
N ILE A 126 -8.07 -7.32 1.09
CA ILE A 126 -8.96 -6.87 0.01
C ILE A 126 -8.19 -5.99 -0.97
N ASP A 127 -7.50 -4.97 -0.46
CA ASP A 127 -6.68 -4.07 -1.27
C ASP A 127 -5.47 -4.79 -1.86
N MET A 128 -4.89 -5.76 -1.16
CA MET A 128 -3.80 -6.57 -1.70
C MET A 128 -4.25 -7.35 -2.94
N TYR A 129 -5.39 -8.05 -2.87
CA TYR A 129 -5.93 -8.74 -4.03
C TYR A 129 -6.26 -7.78 -5.17
N LEU A 130 -6.94 -6.67 -4.87
CA LEU A 130 -7.29 -5.65 -5.86
C LEU A 130 -6.03 -5.08 -6.52
N SER A 131 -5.00 -4.80 -5.73
CA SER A 131 -3.73 -4.28 -6.21
C SER A 131 -3.00 -5.28 -7.08
N LEU A 132 -2.93 -6.57 -6.71
CA LEU A 132 -2.31 -7.63 -7.52
C LEU A 132 -3.08 -7.95 -8.81
N ALA A 133 -4.37 -7.63 -8.89
CA ALA A 133 -5.19 -7.92 -10.07
C ALA A 133 -4.63 -7.33 -11.36
N PHE A 134 -3.84 -6.24 -11.29
CA PHE A 134 -3.17 -5.67 -12.46
C PHE A 134 -2.34 -6.69 -13.25
N LEU A 135 -1.84 -7.74 -12.57
CA LEU A 135 -1.05 -8.80 -13.18
C LEU A 135 -1.81 -9.60 -14.24
N ALA A 136 -3.15 -9.58 -14.22
CA ALA A 136 -3.94 -10.23 -15.25
C ALA A 136 -3.82 -9.48 -16.61
N TRP A 137 -3.49 -8.19 -16.59
CA TRP A 137 -3.34 -7.37 -17.80
C TRP A 137 -1.86 -7.17 -18.18
N PRO A 138 -1.56 -6.79 -19.43
CA PRO A 138 -0.19 -6.56 -19.90
C PRO A 138 0.38 -5.21 -19.43
N ILE A 139 0.00 -4.72 -18.23
CA ILE A 139 0.47 -3.44 -17.69
C ILE A 139 1.54 -3.65 -16.60
N ARG A 140 2.40 -2.66 -16.38
CA ARG A 140 3.55 -2.77 -15.45
C ARG A 140 3.18 -2.69 -13.97
N SER A 141 2.14 -1.93 -13.64
CA SER A 141 1.70 -1.68 -12.26
C SER A 141 0.28 -1.13 -12.21
N PRO A 142 -0.36 -1.07 -11.02
CA PRO A 142 -1.69 -0.47 -10.88
C PRO A 142 -1.75 1.02 -11.21
N ASN A 143 -0.60 1.72 -11.25
CA ASN A 143 -0.54 3.13 -11.68
C ASN A 143 -1.06 3.32 -13.10
N TYR A 144 -0.98 2.26 -13.91
CA TYR A 144 -1.42 2.25 -15.30
C TYR A 144 -2.83 1.69 -15.49
N PHE A 145 -3.53 1.32 -14.42
CA PHE A 145 -4.86 0.68 -14.52
C PHE A 145 -5.93 1.58 -15.15
N HIS A 146 -5.67 2.88 -15.29
CA HIS A 146 -6.56 3.80 -16.00
C HIS A 146 -6.79 3.43 -17.48
N VAL A 147 -5.88 2.66 -18.11
CA VAL A 147 -6.07 2.14 -19.47
C VAL A 147 -7.00 0.93 -19.53
N ILE A 148 -7.29 0.31 -18.38
CA ILE A 148 -8.17 -0.86 -18.24
C ILE A 148 -9.54 -0.43 -17.73
N ASP A 149 -9.59 0.19 -16.54
CA ASP A 149 -10.79 0.80 -15.98
C ASP A 149 -10.41 2.08 -15.23
N ARG A 150 -10.81 3.22 -15.79
CA ARG A 150 -10.52 4.55 -15.23
C ARG A 150 -11.19 4.77 -13.87
N ARG A 151 -12.37 4.21 -13.63
CA ARG A 151 -13.09 4.37 -12.36
C ARG A 151 -12.35 3.64 -11.24
N ILE A 152 -11.99 2.37 -11.45
CA ILE A 152 -11.22 1.59 -10.45
C ILE A 152 -9.91 2.31 -10.15
N TYR A 153 -9.21 2.80 -11.20
CA TYR A 153 -8.00 3.58 -11.03
C TYR A 153 -8.20 4.84 -10.17
N LEU A 154 -9.22 5.65 -10.47
CA LEU A 154 -9.42 6.93 -9.77
C LEU A 154 -9.62 6.75 -8.27
N TRP A 155 -10.38 5.73 -7.86
CA TRP A 155 -10.70 5.48 -6.46
C TRP A 155 -9.59 4.76 -5.67
N ASN A 156 -8.66 4.08 -6.35
CA ASN A 156 -7.66 3.25 -5.68
C ASN A 156 -6.22 3.75 -5.86
N TRP A 157 -5.83 4.07 -7.08
CA TRP A 157 -4.42 4.29 -7.44
C TRP A 157 -4.11 5.67 -8.04
N SER A 158 -5.10 6.54 -8.17
CA SER A 158 -4.83 7.97 -8.40
C SER A 158 -4.05 8.56 -7.24
N ARG A 159 -3.39 9.72 -7.44
CA ARG A 159 -2.65 10.39 -6.36
C ARG A 159 -3.51 10.64 -5.12
N VAL A 160 -4.76 11.07 -5.33
CA VAL A 160 -5.72 11.30 -4.24
C VAL A 160 -6.15 9.98 -3.61
N GLY A 161 -6.45 8.95 -4.42
CA GLY A 161 -6.82 7.62 -3.93
C GLY A 161 -5.71 7.00 -3.06
N LYS A 162 -4.45 7.10 -3.50
CA LYS A 162 -3.29 6.64 -2.72
C LYS A 162 -3.12 7.40 -1.41
N ALA A 163 -3.24 8.73 -1.44
CA ALA A 163 -3.12 9.54 -0.23
C ALA A 163 -4.21 9.19 0.80
N ALA A 164 -5.44 8.99 0.34
CA ALA A 164 -6.56 8.57 1.20
C ALA A 164 -6.35 7.17 1.79
N ASN A 165 -5.82 6.22 1.01
CA ASN A 165 -5.63 4.83 1.45
C ASN A 165 -4.36 4.60 2.29
N SER A 166 -3.27 5.36 2.09
CA SER A 166 -1.97 5.03 2.70
C SER A 166 -1.69 5.72 4.04
N GLY A 167 -2.04 7.01 4.16
CA GLY A 167 -1.65 7.83 5.31
C GLY A 167 -2.81 8.44 6.09
N ALA A 168 -3.93 8.73 5.43
CA ALA A 168 -5.01 9.50 6.04
C ALA A 168 -5.60 8.82 7.29
N PHE A 169 -5.76 7.50 7.27
CA PHE A 169 -6.26 6.74 8.43
C PHE A 169 -5.38 6.94 9.67
N ALA A 170 -4.08 6.63 9.58
CA ALA A 170 -3.16 6.77 10.72
C ALA A 170 -3.03 8.22 11.18
N VAL A 171 -2.91 9.17 10.25
CA VAL A 171 -2.77 10.60 10.59
C VAL A 171 -4.01 11.09 11.35
N ILE A 172 -5.21 10.79 10.87
CA ILE A 172 -6.45 11.24 11.53
C ILE A 172 -6.63 10.52 12.88
N LEU A 173 -6.35 9.22 12.95
CA LEU A 173 -6.44 8.45 14.19
C LEU A 173 -5.50 8.99 15.26
N LEU A 174 -4.22 9.20 14.93
CA LEU A 174 -3.22 9.72 15.86
C LEU A 174 -3.45 11.19 16.21
N ALA A 175 -3.91 12.02 15.26
CA ALA A 175 -4.20 13.42 15.56
C ALA A 175 -5.37 13.57 16.52
N THR A 176 -6.46 12.84 16.28
CA THR A 176 -7.70 13.00 17.04
C THR A 176 -7.73 12.20 18.33
N GLY A 177 -7.05 11.05 18.39
CA GLY A 177 -7.20 10.09 19.49
C GLY A 177 -8.60 9.45 19.54
N TRP A 178 -9.44 9.64 18.53
CA TRP A 178 -10.84 9.23 18.58
C TRP A 178 -11.06 7.90 17.88
N VAL A 179 -11.07 6.82 18.66
CA VAL A 179 -11.22 5.44 18.17
C VAL A 179 -12.44 5.24 17.26
N TRP A 180 -13.58 5.83 17.61
CA TRP A 180 -14.81 5.67 16.84
C TRP A 180 -14.75 6.37 15.49
N LEU A 181 -14.14 7.56 15.42
CA LEU A 181 -13.87 8.22 14.14
C LEU A 181 -12.92 7.37 13.29
N GLY A 182 -11.84 6.85 13.88
CA GLY A 182 -10.96 5.90 13.20
C GLY A 182 -11.72 4.68 12.68
N THR A 183 -12.69 4.17 13.45
CA THR A 183 -13.50 3.00 13.06
C THR A 183 -14.39 3.32 11.86
N ILE A 184 -15.04 4.48 11.88
CA ILE A 184 -15.86 4.96 10.76
C ILE A 184 -15.01 5.08 9.49
N ILE A 185 -13.80 5.64 9.60
CA ILE A 185 -12.88 5.79 8.47
C ILE A 185 -12.43 4.42 7.94
N ALA A 186 -12.00 3.51 8.82
CA ALA A 186 -11.56 2.17 8.44
C ALA A 186 -12.68 1.37 7.74
N VAL A 187 -13.91 1.44 8.26
CA VAL A 187 -15.08 0.83 7.61
C VAL A 187 -15.37 1.47 6.26
N GLY A 188 -15.30 2.80 6.16
CA GLY A 188 -15.48 3.51 4.90
C GLY A 188 -14.47 3.07 3.83
N LEU A 189 -13.20 2.94 4.19
CA LEU A 189 -12.15 2.41 3.31
C LEU A 189 -12.44 0.96 2.91
N LEU A 190 -12.80 0.10 3.85
CA LEU A 190 -13.15 -1.30 3.57
C LEU A 190 -14.32 -1.40 2.58
N VAL A 191 -15.38 -0.61 2.80
CA VAL A 191 -16.53 -0.56 1.87
C VAL A 191 -16.09 -0.11 0.49
N LEU A 192 -15.24 0.93 0.40
CA LEU A 192 -14.70 1.40 -0.89
C LEU A 192 -13.92 0.29 -1.61
N LYS A 193 -13.11 -0.48 -0.90
CA LYS A 193 -12.37 -1.62 -1.48
C LYS A 193 -13.29 -2.76 -1.92
N CYS A 194 -14.28 -3.11 -1.11
CA CYS A 194 -15.28 -4.12 -1.48
C CYS A 194 -16.08 -3.70 -2.72
N VAL A 195 -16.46 -2.42 -2.84
CA VAL A 195 -17.13 -1.88 -4.03
C VAL A 195 -16.20 -1.95 -5.25
N SER A 196 -14.93 -1.55 -5.09
CA SER A 196 -13.92 -1.62 -6.15
C SER A 196 -13.65 -3.05 -6.61
N LEU A 197 -13.60 -4.00 -5.67
CA LEU A 197 -13.51 -5.43 -5.95
C LEU A 197 -14.75 -5.91 -6.70
N GLY A 198 -15.95 -5.49 -6.30
CA GLY A 198 -17.18 -5.79 -7.02
C GLY A 198 -17.17 -5.28 -8.46
N TRP A 199 -16.55 -4.12 -8.72
CA TRP A 199 -16.33 -3.63 -10.08
C TRP A 199 -15.33 -4.50 -10.85
N LEU A 200 -14.21 -4.88 -10.24
CA LEU A 200 -13.21 -5.76 -10.84
C LEU A 200 -13.80 -7.14 -11.20
N LEU A 201 -14.59 -7.74 -10.31
CA LEU A 201 -15.22 -9.05 -10.55
C LEU A 201 -16.24 -8.99 -11.69
N LYS A 202 -16.93 -7.87 -11.87
CA LYS A 202 -17.82 -7.64 -13.01
C LYS A 202 -17.05 -7.41 -14.31
N LEU A 203 -15.88 -6.76 -14.24
CA LEU A 203 -14.99 -6.60 -15.38
C LEU A 203 -14.44 -7.96 -15.84
N GLY A 204 -14.21 -8.86 -14.90
CA GLY A 204 -13.61 -10.18 -15.14
C GLY A 204 -12.08 -10.08 -15.22
N LEU A 205 -11.40 -11.15 -14.79
CA LEU A 205 -9.95 -11.28 -14.97
C LEU A 205 -9.68 -11.97 -16.31
N PRO A 206 -8.87 -11.38 -17.20
CA PRO A 206 -8.42 -12.09 -18.39
C PRO A 206 -7.65 -13.35 -17.99
N VAL A 207 -7.99 -14.47 -18.63
CA VAL A 207 -7.31 -15.74 -18.45
C VAL A 207 -6.24 -15.84 -19.54
N PRO A 208 -4.96 -16.05 -19.20
CA PRO A 208 -3.94 -16.27 -20.21
C PRO A 208 -4.33 -17.43 -21.12
N GLU A 209 -4.24 -17.22 -22.44
CA GLU A 209 -4.39 -18.33 -23.38
C GLU A 209 -3.26 -19.33 -23.13
N ARG A 210 -3.62 -20.61 -22.99
CA ARG A 210 -2.62 -21.68 -22.91
C ARG A 210 -1.94 -21.74 -24.27
N GLU A 211 -0.62 -21.56 -24.30
CA GLU A 211 0.14 -21.87 -25.52
C GLU A 211 -0.20 -23.28 -25.96
N ALA A 212 -0.68 -23.42 -27.19
CA ALA A 212 -0.98 -24.73 -27.76
C ALA A 212 0.31 -25.56 -27.66
N ALA A 213 0.23 -26.75 -27.06
CA ALA A 213 1.36 -27.65 -27.02
C ALA A 213 1.83 -27.86 -28.46
N ALA A 214 3.08 -27.51 -28.76
CA ALA A 214 3.68 -27.79 -30.05
C ALA A 214 3.54 -29.31 -30.30
N ALA A 215 2.70 -29.67 -31.27
CA ALA A 215 2.45 -31.04 -31.68
C ALA A 215 3.64 -31.58 -32.48
#